data_AF-A0A1W2H3Q3-F1
#
_entry.id   AF-A0A1W2H3Q3-F1
#
_cell.length_a   1.000
_cell.length_b   1.000
_cell.length_c   1.000
_cell.angle_alpha   90.00
_cell.angle_beta   90.00
_cell.angle_gamma   90.00
#
_symmetry.space_group_name_H-M   'P 1'
#
loop_
_entity.id
_entity.type
_entity.pdbx_description
1 polymer ?
#
loop_
_entity_poly.entity_id
_entity_poly.type
_entity_poly.pdbx_seq_one_letter_code
_entity_poly.pdbx_strand_id
1 'polypeptide(L)'
;MNKTEEKIKALASETPASSWREKVEFRKANKATLRQAAKVALRLLDALEDKGWSQAQLARELEVTPQQVSKWIKGQGDFKFSTIDKLEKVLGIKIHAVLTEDEFVTTEEAFEASLKEEMIAYHQRWTNTQEYFKLKNQITNPQIVMAVSHADQDVIAMAG
;
A
#
# COMPACT_ATOMS: atom_id res chain seq x y z
N MET A 1 -54.22 16.21 -33.07
CA MET A 1 -52.98 16.15 -32.27
C MET A 1 -53.01 17.29 -31.27
N ASN A 2 -52.66 17.03 -30.01
CA ASN A 2 -52.92 17.96 -28.91
C ASN A 2 -51.78 18.99 -28.84
N LYS A 3 -52.08 20.29 -28.97
CA LYS A 3 -51.12 21.41 -29.09
C LYS A 3 -50.09 21.47 -27.94
N THR A 4 -50.42 20.84 -26.81
CA THR A 4 -49.55 20.67 -25.64
C THR A 4 -48.42 19.67 -25.88
N GLU A 5 -48.67 18.57 -26.59
CA GLU A 5 -47.68 17.53 -26.90
C GLU A 5 -46.58 18.06 -27.83
N GLU A 6 -46.95 18.92 -28.78
CA GLU A 6 -46.02 19.59 -29.71
C GLU A 6 -45.09 20.55 -28.97
N LYS A 7 -45.63 21.35 -28.03
CA LYS A 7 -44.84 22.26 -27.20
C LYS A 7 -43.88 21.53 -26.26
N ILE A 8 -44.31 20.40 -25.69
CA ILE A 8 -43.46 19.57 -24.81
C ILE A 8 -42.31 18.96 -25.62
N LYS A 9 -42.56 18.45 -26.83
CA LYS A 9 -41.51 17.91 -27.71
C LYS A 9 -40.52 18.98 -28.16
N ALA A 10 -40.99 20.19 -28.48
CA ALA A 10 -40.12 21.31 -28.86
C ALA A 10 -39.14 21.67 -27.72
N LEU A 11 -39.64 21.82 -26.48
CA LEU A 11 -38.81 22.11 -25.30
C LEU A 11 -37.83 20.96 -24.96
N ALA A 12 -38.25 19.71 -25.13
CA ALA A 12 -37.38 18.55 -24.96
C ALA A 12 -36.30 18.41 -26.05
N SER A 13 -36.54 18.97 -27.24
CA SER A 13 -35.56 19.00 -28.33
C SER A 13 -34.54 20.14 -28.20
N GLU A 14 -34.93 21.25 -27.56
CA GLU A 14 -34.05 22.38 -27.25
C GLU A 14 -33.03 22.04 -26.15
N THR A 15 -33.33 21.06 -25.29
CA THR A 15 -32.42 20.57 -24.25
C THR A 15 -31.88 19.20 -24.65
N PRO A 16 -30.61 19.07 -25.09
CA PRO A 16 -30.08 17.78 -25.52
C PRO A 16 -30.23 16.74 -24.41
N ALA A 17 -30.64 15.52 -24.78
CA ALA A 17 -30.77 14.40 -23.86
C ALA A 17 -29.45 14.22 -23.11
N SER A 18 -29.48 14.39 -21.78
CA SER A 18 -28.27 14.33 -20.98
C SER A 18 -27.63 12.94 -21.11
N SER A 19 -26.32 12.89 -21.37
CA SER A 19 -25.54 11.64 -21.46
C SER A 19 -25.38 10.91 -20.11
N TRP A 20 -26.26 11.18 -19.15
CA TRP A 20 -26.21 10.65 -17.80
C TRP A 20 -26.40 9.13 -17.78
N ARG A 21 -27.33 8.61 -18.61
CA ARG A 21 -27.58 7.15 -18.69
C ARG A 21 -26.33 6.42 -19.16
N GLU A 22 -25.72 6.91 -20.23
CA GLU A 22 -24.49 6.33 -20.78
C GLU A 22 -23.33 6.39 -19.77
N LYS A 23 -23.15 7.51 -19.07
CA LYS A 23 -22.12 7.65 -18.02
C LYS A 23 -22.35 6.71 -16.84
N VAL A 24 -23.60 6.47 -16.45
CA VAL A 24 -23.93 5.54 -15.36
C VAL A 24 -23.62 4.10 -15.77
N GLU A 25 -24.02 3.69 -16.97
CA GLU A 25 -23.72 2.36 -17.50
C GLU A 25 -22.20 2.14 -17.64
N PHE A 26 -21.47 3.13 -18.15
CA PHE A 26 -20.00 3.08 -18.23
C PHE A 26 -19.34 2.89 -16.86
N ARG A 27 -19.80 3.61 -15.82
CA ARG A 27 -19.26 3.50 -14.45
C ARG A 27 -19.54 2.14 -13.84
N LYS A 28 -20.71 1.56 -14.11
CA LYS A 28 -21.05 0.20 -13.67
C LYS A 28 -20.14 -0.83 -14.33
N ALA A 29 -19.99 -0.76 -15.65
CA ALA A 29 -19.17 -1.68 -16.42
C ALA A 29 -17.67 -1.60 -16.04
N ASN A 30 -17.13 -0.40 -15.85
CA ASN A 30 -15.70 -0.17 -15.62
C ASN A 30 -15.32 0.04 -14.14
N LYS A 31 -16.17 -0.40 -13.20
CA LYS A 31 -16.00 -0.13 -11.76
C LYS A 31 -14.66 -0.63 -11.20
N ALA A 32 -14.13 -1.75 -11.69
CA ALA A 32 -12.84 -2.29 -11.23
C ALA A 32 -11.67 -1.42 -11.70
N THR A 33 -11.62 -1.12 -13.00
CA THR A 33 -10.60 -0.26 -13.62
C THR A 33 -10.59 1.15 -13.04
N LEU A 34 -11.77 1.74 -12.83
CA LEU A 34 -11.89 3.07 -12.22
C LEU A 34 -11.37 3.10 -10.77
N ARG A 35 -11.54 2.01 -10.01
CA ARG A 35 -10.96 1.90 -8.67
C ARG A 35 -9.44 1.82 -8.72
N GLN A 36 -8.88 1.06 -9.66
CA GLN A 36 -7.42 0.99 -9.84
C GLN A 36 -6.85 2.35 -10.24
N ALA A 37 -7.48 3.02 -11.22
CA ALA A 37 -7.10 4.36 -11.65
C ALA A 37 -7.17 5.38 -10.50
N ALA A 38 -8.19 5.30 -9.65
CA ALA A 38 -8.30 6.16 -8.47
C ALA A 38 -7.18 5.91 -7.45
N LYS A 39 -6.77 4.65 -7.22
CA LYS A 39 -5.63 4.33 -6.35
C LYS A 39 -4.33 4.94 -6.88
N VAL A 40 -4.08 4.80 -8.17
CA VAL A 40 -2.91 5.42 -8.83
C VAL A 40 -2.95 6.93 -8.68
N ALA A 41 -4.12 7.54 -8.87
CA ALA A 41 -4.29 8.98 -8.73
C ALA A 41 -4.01 9.48 -7.31
N LEU A 42 -4.48 8.79 -6.28
CA LEU A 42 -4.17 9.12 -4.88
C LEU A 42 -2.67 9.00 -4.62
N ARG A 43 -2.05 7.90 -5.04
CA ARG A 43 -0.60 7.70 -4.85
C ARG A 43 0.23 8.79 -5.55
N LEU A 44 -0.26 9.27 -6.70
CA LEU A 44 0.37 10.35 -7.44
C LEU A 44 0.24 11.69 -6.70
N LEU A 45 -0.91 11.95 -6.07
CA LEU A 45 -1.12 13.16 -5.26
C LEU A 45 -0.21 13.15 -4.04
N ASP A 46 -0.13 12.05 -3.31
CA ASP A 46 0.76 11.91 -2.15
C ASP A 46 2.22 12.18 -2.55
N ALA A 47 2.68 11.57 -3.64
CA ALA A 47 4.05 11.74 -4.14
C ALA A 47 4.35 13.18 -4.60
N LEU A 48 3.34 13.91 -5.09
CA LEU A 48 3.49 15.32 -5.43
C LEU A 48 3.56 16.19 -4.18
N GLU A 49 2.76 15.88 -3.16
CA GLU A 49 2.80 16.56 -1.87
C GLU A 49 4.14 16.37 -1.17
N ASP A 50 4.64 15.14 -1.09
CA ASP A 50 5.93 14.78 -0.50
C ASP A 50 7.10 15.55 -1.14
N LYS A 51 7.02 15.81 -2.45
CA LYS A 51 8.04 16.57 -3.21
C LYS A 51 7.78 18.07 -3.27
N GLY A 52 6.61 18.54 -2.83
CA GLY A 52 6.17 19.92 -3.02
C GLY A 52 6.00 20.32 -4.49
N TRP A 53 5.63 19.37 -5.35
CA TRP A 53 5.50 19.58 -6.80
C TRP A 53 4.07 19.91 -7.20
N SER A 54 3.93 20.89 -8.10
CA SER A 54 2.67 21.17 -8.80
C SER A 54 2.44 20.19 -9.95
N GLN A 55 1.19 20.01 -10.36
CA GLN A 55 0.82 19.21 -11.54
C GLN A 55 1.52 19.71 -12.82
N ALA A 56 1.75 21.03 -12.91
CA ALA A 56 2.45 21.64 -14.03
C ALA A 56 3.96 21.34 -14.02
N GLN A 57 4.58 21.18 -12.84
CA GLN A 57 5.95 20.68 -12.74
C GLN A 57 6.04 19.22 -13.19
N LEU A 58 5.13 18.37 -12.72
CA LEU A 58 5.07 16.98 -13.15
C LEU A 58 4.90 16.84 -14.67
N ALA A 59 4.04 17.67 -15.28
CA ALA A 59 3.84 17.69 -16.71
C ALA A 59 5.12 18.05 -17.49
N ARG A 60 5.89 19.02 -16.99
CA ARG A 60 7.18 19.42 -17.57
C ARG A 60 8.21 18.30 -17.48
N GLU A 61 8.32 17.67 -16.31
CA GLU A 61 9.30 16.60 -16.06
C GLU A 61 9.01 15.33 -16.87
N LEU A 62 7.74 15.06 -17.13
CA LEU A 62 7.31 13.92 -17.96
C LEU A 62 7.24 14.23 -19.46
N GLU A 63 7.48 15.49 -19.86
CA GLU A 63 7.30 15.98 -21.24
C GLU A 63 5.88 15.69 -21.79
N VAL A 64 4.86 15.83 -20.95
CA VAL A 64 3.46 15.62 -21.32
C VAL A 64 2.62 16.89 -21.14
N THR A 65 1.44 16.89 -21.75
CA THR A 65 0.51 18.01 -21.59
C THR A 65 -0.05 18.08 -20.15
N PRO A 66 -0.21 19.28 -19.56
CA PRO A 66 -0.85 19.44 -18.25
C PRO A 66 -2.25 18.81 -18.18
N GLN A 67 -3.00 18.86 -19.28
CA GLN A 67 -4.32 18.24 -19.40
C GLN A 67 -4.27 16.72 -19.19
N GLN A 68 -3.20 16.07 -19.65
CA GLN A 68 -3.01 14.63 -19.47
C GLN A 68 -2.71 14.30 -18.00
N VAL A 69 -1.87 15.08 -17.34
CA VAL A 69 -1.62 14.94 -15.89
C VAL A 69 -2.90 15.15 -15.09
N SER A 70 -3.70 16.18 -15.42
CA SER A 70 -4.99 16.39 -14.77
C SER A 70 -5.97 15.23 -14.99
N LYS A 71 -5.94 14.54 -16.13
CA LYS A 71 -6.76 13.33 -16.36
C LYS A 71 -6.31 12.16 -15.47
N TRP A 72 -5.00 11.97 -15.30
CA TRP A 72 -4.46 10.95 -14.41
C TRP A 72 -4.85 11.20 -12.96
N ILE A 73 -4.70 12.44 -12.49
CA ILE A 73 -5.06 12.83 -11.11
C ILE A 73 -6.57 12.73 -10.85
N LYS A 74 -7.40 12.88 -11.89
CA LYS A 74 -8.85 12.67 -11.77
C LYS A 74 -9.26 11.19 -11.82
N GLY A 75 -8.31 10.26 -12.00
CA GLY A 75 -8.60 8.83 -12.16
C GLY A 75 -9.40 8.50 -13.44
N GLN A 76 -9.35 9.38 -14.43
CA GLN A 76 -10.06 9.24 -15.72
C GLN A 76 -9.13 8.85 -16.87
N GLY A 77 -7.86 8.55 -16.55
CA GLY A 77 -6.85 8.20 -17.53
C GLY A 77 -6.69 6.70 -17.67
N ASP A 78 -6.46 6.26 -18.91
CA ASP A 78 -5.99 4.93 -19.20
C ASP A 78 -4.47 4.91 -18.99
N PHE A 79 -3.99 4.09 -18.06
CA PHE A 79 -2.58 4.02 -17.71
C PHE A 79 -1.92 2.88 -18.49
N LYS A 80 -1.12 3.24 -19.48
CA LYS A 80 -0.21 2.27 -20.13
C LYS A 80 0.93 1.94 -19.17
N PHE A 81 1.43 0.71 -19.22
CA PHE A 81 2.62 0.31 -18.44
C PHE A 81 3.81 1.25 -18.66
N SER A 82 4.03 1.70 -19.90
CA SER A 82 5.07 2.68 -20.23
C SER A 82 4.91 4.02 -19.49
N THR A 83 3.68 4.44 -19.24
CA THR A 83 3.38 5.69 -18.52
C THR A 83 3.63 5.51 -17.03
N ILE A 84 3.22 4.36 -16.47
CA ILE A 84 3.46 4.04 -15.06
C ILE A 84 4.97 3.98 -14.80
N ASP A 85 5.74 3.30 -15.64
CA ASP A 85 7.20 3.22 -15.50
C ASP A 85 7.87 4.61 -15.52
N LYS A 86 7.43 5.51 -16.40
CA LYS A 86 7.90 6.90 -16.41
C LYS A 86 7.54 7.65 -15.13
N LEU A 87 6.31 7.50 -14.64
CA LEU A 87 5.86 8.12 -13.40
C LEU A 87 6.68 7.61 -12.21
N GLU A 88 6.92 6.30 -12.11
CA GLU A 88 7.73 5.69 -11.06
C GLU A 88 9.16 6.22 -11.07
N LYS A 89 9.78 6.36 -12.25
CA LYS A 89 11.14 6.89 -12.40
C LYS A 89 11.26 8.36 -12.00
N VAL A 90 10.36 9.19 -12.49
CA VAL A 90 10.38 10.64 -12.22
C VAL A 90 10.06 10.94 -10.75
N LEU A 91 9.08 10.24 -10.19
CA LEU A 91 8.66 10.47 -8.82
C LEU A 91 9.46 9.65 -7.80
N GLY A 92 10.20 8.63 -8.24
CA GLY A 92 10.92 7.73 -7.33
C GLY A 92 9.99 6.94 -6.42
N ILE A 93 8.79 6.63 -6.90
CA ILE A 93 7.77 5.87 -6.15
C ILE A 93 7.48 4.54 -6.84
N LYS A 94 6.92 3.59 -6.09
CA LYS A 94 6.30 2.39 -6.64
C LYS A 94 4.79 2.53 -6.65
N ILE A 95 4.20 2.46 -7.84
CA ILE A 95 2.76 2.56 -8.10
C ILE A 95 2.17 1.15 -8.27
N HIS A 96 2.91 0.28 -8.95
CA HIS A 96 2.50 -1.11 -9.17
C HIS A 96 3.61 -2.07 -8.76
N ALA A 97 3.19 -3.20 -8.21
CA ALA A 97 4.03 -4.34 -7.92
C ALA A 97 3.36 -5.58 -8.53
N VAL A 98 4.15 -6.40 -9.20
CA VAL A 98 3.75 -7.73 -9.63
C VAL A 98 4.44 -8.68 -8.69
N LEU A 99 3.66 -9.34 -7.83
CA LEU A 99 4.18 -10.28 -6.84
C LEU A 99 4.35 -11.65 -7.47
N THR A 100 5.45 -12.32 -7.12
CA THR A 100 5.59 -13.76 -7.30
C THR A 100 4.90 -14.51 -6.15
N GLU A 101 4.68 -15.82 -6.29
CA GLU A 101 3.92 -16.63 -5.31
C GLU A 101 4.47 -16.52 -3.87
N ASP A 102 5.79 -16.32 -3.72
CA ASP A 102 6.46 -16.23 -2.43
C ASP A 102 6.56 -14.80 -1.86
N GLU A 103 6.06 -13.79 -2.58
CA GLU A 103 6.15 -12.38 -2.16
C GLU A 103 4.80 -11.84 -1.71
N PHE A 104 4.78 -11.18 -0.54
CA PHE A 104 3.59 -10.53 -0.01
C PHE A 104 3.86 -9.05 0.30
N VAL A 105 2.87 -8.20 0.05
CA VAL A 105 2.91 -6.79 0.47
C VAL A 105 2.34 -6.70 1.87
N THR A 106 3.17 -6.31 2.83
CA THR A 106 2.75 -5.94 4.19
C THR A 106 2.76 -4.42 4.35
N THR A 107 1.97 -3.91 5.28
CA THR A 107 2.13 -2.51 5.72
C THR A 107 3.39 -2.38 6.56
N GLU A 108 4.01 -1.20 6.53
CA GLU A 108 5.19 -0.88 7.33
C GLU A 108 4.96 -1.12 8.82
N GLU A 109 3.78 -0.72 9.32
CA GLU A 109 3.37 -0.93 10.71
C GLU A 109 3.30 -2.41 11.11
N ALA A 110 2.79 -3.27 10.23
CA ALA A 110 2.69 -4.70 10.49
C ALA A 110 4.06 -5.39 10.44
N PHE A 111 4.94 -4.93 9.56
CA PHE A 111 6.33 -5.37 9.50
C PHE A 111 7.13 -4.95 10.73
N GLU A 112 6.98 -3.70 11.16
CA GLU A 112 7.60 -3.21 12.39
C GLU A 112 7.14 -3.96 13.62
N ALA A 113 5.85 -4.32 13.69
CA ALA A 113 5.31 -5.10 14.79
C ALA A 113 5.97 -6.48 14.85
N SER A 114 6.11 -7.18 13.71
CA SER A 114 6.77 -8.48 13.68
C SER A 114 8.25 -8.38 14.05
N LEU A 115 8.97 -7.36 13.56
CA LEU A 115 10.37 -7.13 13.92
C LEU A 115 10.55 -6.81 15.42
N LYS A 116 9.66 -5.99 15.99
CA LYS A 116 9.68 -5.65 17.42
C LYS A 116 9.46 -6.89 18.28
N GLU A 117 8.52 -7.75 17.90
CA GLU A 117 8.25 -9.01 18.59
C GLU A 117 9.47 -9.94 18.56
N GLU A 118 10.10 -10.10 17.40
CA GLU A 118 11.31 -10.90 17.24
C GLU A 118 12.50 -10.32 18.04
N MET A 119 12.67 -8.99 18.03
CA MET A 119 13.67 -8.31 18.84
C MET A 119 13.42 -8.47 20.35
N ILE A 120 12.17 -8.42 20.80
CA ILE A 120 11.80 -8.63 22.21
C ILE A 120 12.12 -10.07 22.62
N ALA A 121 11.76 -11.04 21.79
CA ALA A 121 12.08 -12.44 22.03
C ALA A 121 13.59 -12.68 22.11
N TYR A 122 14.37 -12.03 21.23
CA TYR A 122 15.84 -12.06 21.29
C TYR A 122 16.36 -11.47 22.61
N HIS A 123 15.87 -10.31 23.03
CA HIS A 123 16.30 -9.67 24.28
C HIS A 123 15.91 -10.48 25.51
N GLN A 124 14.73 -11.10 25.54
CA GLN A 124 14.30 -11.98 26.62
C GLN A 124 15.18 -13.23 26.74
N ARG A 125 15.52 -13.87 25.61
CA ARG A 125 16.47 -15.00 25.61
C ARG A 125 17.83 -14.59 26.15
N TRP A 126 18.31 -13.41 25.74
CA TRP A 126 19.59 -12.90 26.22
C TRP A 126 19.57 -12.56 27.71
N THR A 127 18.53 -11.93 28.24
CA THR A 127 18.40 -11.66 29.69
C THR A 127 18.35 -12.94 30.51
N ASN A 128 17.60 -13.95 30.06
CA ASN A 128 17.53 -15.25 30.73
C ASN A 128 18.91 -15.93 30.75
N THR A 129 19.66 -15.78 29.66
CA THR A 129 21.05 -16.26 29.57
C THR A 129 21.96 -15.53 30.57
N GLN A 130 21.82 -14.21 30.70
CA GLN A 130 22.58 -13.42 31.68
C GLN A 130 22.22 -13.78 33.13
N GLU A 131 20.94 -14.02 33.42
CA GLU A 131 20.48 -14.50 34.73
C GLU A 131 21.02 -15.88 35.04
N TYR A 132 21.00 -16.81 34.08
CA TYR A 132 21.63 -18.12 34.22
C TYR A 132 23.11 -18.00 34.58
N PHE A 133 23.88 -17.14 33.88
CA PHE A 133 25.29 -16.94 34.20
C PHE A 133 25.51 -16.29 35.57
N LYS A 134 24.65 -15.36 35.98
CA LYS A 134 24.70 -14.75 37.33
C LYS A 134 24.42 -15.79 38.41
N LEU A 135 23.39 -16.62 38.25
CA LEU A 135 23.04 -17.72 39.16
C LEU A 135 24.17 -18.75 39.22
N LYS A 136 24.72 -19.14 38.07
CA LYS A 136 25.86 -20.06 37.97
C LYS A 136 27.11 -19.52 38.67
N ASN A 137 27.38 -18.22 38.54
CA ASN A 137 28.54 -17.57 39.18
C ASN A 137 28.30 -17.26 40.67
N GLN A 138 27.05 -17.17 41.14
CA GLN A 138 26.70 -17.04 42.57
C GLN A 138 26.76 -18.38 43.32
N ILE A 139 26.48 -19.50 42.65
CA ILE A 139 26.50 -20.83 43.26
C ILE A 139 27.90 -21.43 43.13
N THR A 140 28.86 -20.87 43.84
CA THR A 140 30.17 -21.49 44.14
C THR A 140 30.05 -22.48 45.31
N ASN A 141 28.96 -23.27 45.35
CA ASN A 141 28.84 -24.43 46.25
C ASN A 141 28.33 -25.65 45.45
N PRO A 142 29.19 -26.63 45.14
CA PRO A 142 28.90 -27.70 44.18
C PRO A 142 27.78 -28.67 44.62
N GLN A 143 27.38 -28.66 45.89
CA GLN A 143 26.33 -29.53 46.43
C GLN A 143 24.89 -29.10 46.03
N ILE A 144 24.67 -27.82 45.68
CA ILE A 144 23.34 -27.29 45.32
C ILE A 144 23.04 -27.49 43.83
N VAL A 145 24.07 -27.45 42.98
CA VAL A 145 23.94 -27.57 41.51
C VAL A 145 23.41 -28.94 41.08
N MET A 146 23.73 -30.01 41.82
CA MET A 146 23.18 -31.35 41.54
C MET A 146 21.67 -31.46 41.82
N ALA A 147 21.14 -30.70 42.79
CA ALA A 147 19.75 -30.81 43.24
C ALA A 147 18.73 -30.18 42.27
N VAL A 148 19.16 -29.27 41.37
CA VAL A 148 18.28 -28.61 40.40
C VAL A 148 18.30 -29.31 39.03
N SER A 149 19.11 -30.34 38.85
CA SER A 149 19.36 -30.92 37.52
C SER A 149 18.30 -31.91 36.99
N HIS A 150 17.16 -32.13 37.66
CA HIS A 150 16.25 -33.26 37.33
C HIS A 150 14.76 -32.92 37.18
N ALA A 151 14.38 -31.69 36.86
CA ALA A 151 13.01 -31.40 36.46
C ALA A 151 13.00 -30.47 35.26
N ASP A 152 12.43 -30.98 34.16
CA ASP A 152 12.05 -30.28 32.94
C ASP A 152 13.11 -30.20 31.83
N GLN A 153 13.26 -31.36 31.18
CA GLN A 153 13.50 -31.57 29.75
C GLN A 153 14.16 -30.43 28.98
N ASP A 154 15.47 -30.62 28.79
CA ASP A 154 16.30 -29.94 27.83
C ASP A 154 15.73 -30.03 26.39
N VAL A 155 15.30 -28.89 25.87
CA VAL A 155 15.45 -28.58 24.44
C VAL A 155 16.50 -27.48 24.32
N ILE A 156 17.72 -27.80 24.76
CA ILE A 156 18.88 -26.93 24.57
C ILE A 156 19.36 -27.15 23.14
N ALA A 157 19.10 -26.18 22.28
CA ALA A 157 19.67 -26.12 20.94
C ALA A 157 21.20 -26.15 21.04
N MET A 158 21.81 -27.23 20.56
CA MET A 158 23.23 -27.25 20.21
C MET A 158 23.41 -26.33 19.00
N ALA A 159 23.93 -25.13 19.24
CA ALA A 159 24.63 -24.37 18.21
C ALA A 159 26.13 -24.70 18.33
N GLY A 160 26.55 -25.67 17.51
CA GLY A 160 27.93 -25.86 17.09
C GLY A 160 28.14 -25.28 15.70
#